data_AF-A0A2T5PGL6-F1
#
_entry.id   AF-A0A2T5PGL6-F1
#
_cell.length_a   1.000
_cell.length_b   1.000
_cell.length_c   1.000
_cell.angle_alpha   90.00
_cell.angle_beta   90.00
_cell.angle_gamma   90.00
#
_symmetry.space_group_name_H-M   'P 1'
#
loop_
_entity.id
_entity.type
_entity.pdbx_description
1 polymer ?
#
loop_
_entity_poly.entity_id
_entity_poly.type
_entity_poly.pdbx_seq_one_letter_code
_entity_poly.pdbx_strand_id
1 'polypeptide(L)'
;MSRVIELERAANLVATSKPMPARRQVDEATGAVVNDVIRELQACYTAWRQAWPDDKALNAYRKSLIKAFAEAGITTLEQVRYAMQRCRQDAADFAPSAGKLVKWCQPTPEMLGLAPLERAYAEVCRNVHPCQAPSARWSHAAIYHAAVAAGFSNLQLLPRDAGLKLFGRHYDAVCRRLGDGEELAPAPVAALPAPMRQGSPEVANAHLSKIRGMLGGRRG
;
A
#
# COMPACT_ATOMS: atom_id res chain seq x y z
N MET A 1 -16.22 -41.86 12.40
CA MET A 1 -16.43 -41.08 11.17
C MET A 1 -16.10 -39.60 11.42
N SER A 2 -14.89 -39.29 11.91
CA SER A 2 -14.53 -37.92 12.35
C SER A 2 -13.10 -37.51 12.00
N ARG A 3 -12.41 -38.24 11.13
CA ARG A 3 -11.04 -37.91 10.66
C ARG A 3 -10.93 -37.62 9.16
N VAL A 4 -12.04 -37.69 8.42
CA VAL A 4 -12.06 -37.42 6.97
C VAL A 4 -12.45 -35.96 6.67
N ILE A 5 -13.10 -35.26 7.62
CA ILE A 5 -13.63 -33.91 7.42
C ILE A 5 -12.57 -32.80 7.68
N GLU A 6 -11.47 -33.11 8.37
CA GLU A 6 -10.40 -32.13 8.65
C GLU A 6 -9.37 -31.99 7.52
N LEU A 7 -9.25 -32.98 6.63
CA LEU A 7 -8.29 -32.92 5.51
C LEU A 7 -8.84 -32.17 4.30
N GLU A 8 -10.15 -32.10 4.11
CA GLU A 8 -10.77 -31.32 3.02
C GLU A 8 -10.79 -29.81 3.29
N ARG A 9 -10.65 -29.38 4.55
CA ARG A 9 -10.59 -27.94 4.90
C ARG A 9 -9.22 -27.29 4.63
N ALA A 10 -8.15 -28.07 4.50
CA ALA A 10 -6.81 -27.56 4.25
C ALA A 10 -6.48 -27.36 2.75
N ALA A 11 -7.29 -27.91 1.84
CA ALA A 11 -7.04 -27.85 0.40
C ALA A 11 -7.62 -26.59 -0.29
N ASN A 12 -8.46 -25.81 0.40
CA ASN A 12 -9.22 -24.72 -0.22
C ASN A 12 -8.64 -23.31 0.03
N LEU A 13 -7.38 -23.20 0.47
CA LEU A 13 -6.69 -21.93 0.74
C LEU A 13 -5.62 -21.55 -0.30
N VAL A 14 -5.49 -22.31 -1.40
CA VAL A 14 -4.53 -22.02 -2.48
C VAL A 14 -5.25 -22.03 -3.83
N ALA A 15 -6.17 -21.09 -4.04
CA ALA A 15 -6.73 -20.84 -5.37
C ALA A 15 -7.36 -19.43 -5.48
N THR A 16 -6.64 -18.39 -5.04
CA THR A 16 -6.95 -17.01 -5.48
C THR A 16 -5.88 -16.55 -6.47
N SER A 17 -5.61 -17.37 -7.48
CA SER A 17 -4.91 -16.90 -8.68
C SER A 17 -5.90 -16.01 -9.44
N LYS A 18 -5.79 -14.69 -9.24
CA LYS A 18 -6.42 -13.66 -10.07
C LYS A 18 -6.24 -14.10 -11.54
N PRO A 19 -7.33 -14.29 -12.31
CA PRO A 19 -7.19 -14.73 -13.70
C PRO A 19 -6.33 -13.69 -14.42
N MET A 20 -5.21 -14.17 -14.97
CA MET A 20 -4.34 -13.40 -15.85
C MET A 20 -5.24 -12.79 -16.93
N PRO A 21 -5.26 -11.46 -17.13
CA PRO A 21 -6.20 -10.86 -18.06
C PRO A 21 -5.92 -11.47 -19.44
N ALA A 22 -6.95 -12.15 -19.97
CA ALA A 22 -6.97 -12.66 -21.32
C ALA A 22 -6.48 -11.55 -22.26
N ARG A 23 -5.64 -11.94 -23.24
CA ARG A 23 -4.99 -11.08 -24.24
C ARG A 23 -6.01 -10.10 -24.84
N ARG A 24 -6.19 -8.94 -24.18
CA ARG A 24 -7.15 -7.91 -24.59
C ARG A 24 -6.67 -7.41 -25.94
N GLN A 25 -7.48 -7.61 -26.97
CA GLN A 25 -7.24 -6.99 -28.27
C GLN A 25 -7.12 -5.49 -28.02
N VAL A 26 -6.07 -4.88 -28.57
CA VAL A 26 -5.79 -3.46 -28.39
C VAL A 26 -6.91 -2.71 -29.08
N ASP A 27 -7.81 -2.13 -28.29
CA ASP A 27 -8.93 -1.35 -28.80
C ASP A 27 -8.42 -0.09 -29.51
N GLU A 28 -9.11 0.38 -30.54
CA GLU A 28 -8.67 1.53 -31.36
C GLU A 28 -8.50 2.81 -30.51
N ALA A 29 -9.36 2.95 -29.49
CA ALA A 29 -9.25 3.98 -28.47
C ALA A 29 -7.91 3.94 -27.69
N THR A 30 -7.37 2.74 -27.44
CA THR A 30 -6.05 2.57 -26.79
C THR A 30 -4.94 3.09 -27.71
N GLY A 31 -5.07 2.87 -29.01
CA GLY A 31 -4.13 3.36 -30.02
C GLY A 31 -4.06 4.89 -30.07
N ALA A 32 -5.20 5.57 -29.95
CA ALA A 32 -5.28 7.04 -29.92
C ALA A 32 -4.61 7.62 -28.66
N VAL A 33 -4.93 7.09 -27.47
CA VAL A 33 -4.32 7.55 -26.20
C VAL A 33 -2.80 7.40 -26.23
N VAL A 34 -2.29 6.28 -26.75
CA VAL A 34 -0.84 6.07 -26.84
C VAL A 34 -0.18 7.06 -27.82
N ASN A 35 -0.86 7.42 -28.91
CA ASN A 35 -0.36 8.45 -29.82
C ASN A 35 -0.26 9.82 -29.16
N ASP A 36 -1.27 10.19 -28.37
CA ASP A 36 -1.26 11.44 -27.63
C ASP A 36 -0.14 11.46 -26.58
N VAL A 37 0.08 10.33 -25.90
CA VAL A 37 1.23 10.15 -24.99
C VAL A 37 2.56 10.36 -25.74
N ILE A 38 2.74 9.74 -26.90
CA ILE A 38 3.96 9.92 -27.70
C ILE A 38 4.14 11.39 -28.12
N ARG A 39 3.06 12.08 -28.50
CA ARG A 39 3.10 13.51 -28.84
C ARG A 39 3.52 14.37 -27.65
N GLU A 40 2.99 14.11 -26.46
CA GLU A 40 3.40 14.79 -25.23
C GLU A 40 4.88 14.52 -24.89
N LEU A 41 5.36 13.29 -25.08
CA LEU A 41 6.78 12.97 -24.90
C LEU A 41 7.67 13.77 -25.88
N GLN A 42 7.26 13.89 -27.14
CA GLN A 42 7.98 14.70 -28.12
C GLN A 42 8.00 16.20 -27.77
N ALA A 43 7.01 16.68 -27.02
CA ALA A 43 6.97 18.05 -26.53
C ALA A 43 7.82 18.27 -25.27
N CYS A 44 7.89 17.28 -24.37
CA CYS A 44 8.64 17.40 -23.11
C CYS A 44 10.15 17.20 -23.28
N TYR A 45 10.56 16.29 -24.18
CA TYR A 45 11.96 15.88 -24.33
C TYR A 45 12.55 16.52 -25.59
N THR A 46 13.74 17.11 -25.54
CA THR A 46 14.35 17.77 -26.71
C THR A 46 15.11 16.79 -27.62
N ALA A 47 15.70 15.73 -27.05
CA ALA A 47 16.49 14.74 -27.77
C ALA A 47 15.68 13.51 -28.23
N TRP A 48 14.35 13.59 -28.32
CA TRP A 48 13.50 12.46 -28.72
C TRP A 48 13.86 11.88 -30.09
N ARG A 49 14.34 12.72 -31.03
CA ARG A 49 14.78 12.29 -32.37
C ARG A 49 15.96 11.34 -32.34
N GLN A 50 16.79 11.38 -31.30
CA GLN A 50 17.90 10.43 -31.14
C GLN A 50 17.39 9.05 -30.70
N ALA A 51 16.30 9.01 -29.93
CA ALA A 51 15.65 7.77 -29.51
C ALA A 51 14.80 7.14 -30.63
N TRP A 52 14.12 7.98 -31.42
CA TRP A 52 13.24 7.56 -32.52
C TRP A 52 13.55 8.36 -33.80
N PRO A 53 14.62 7.99 -34.54
CA PRO A 53 15.06 8.73 -35.72
C PRO A 53 14.14 8.57 -36.93
N ASP A 54 13.44 7.44 -37.04
CA ASP A 54 12.57 7.10 -38.16
C ASP A 54 11.22 6.53 -37.71
N ASP A 55 10.26 6.50 -38.64
CA ASP A 55 8.91 6.00 -38.36
C ASP A 55 8.88 4.52 -37.93
N LYS A 56 9.85 3.70 -38.34
CA LYS A 56 9.90 2.30 -37.88
C LYS A 56 10.32 2.24 -36.42
N ALA A 57 11.31 3.02 -35.99
CA ALA A 57 11.71 3.12 -34.58
C ALA A 57 10.56 3.65 -33.70
N LEU A 58 9.86 4.69 -34.16
CA LEU A 58 8.70 5.24 -33.43
C LEU A 58 7.57 4.21 -33.30
N ASN A 59 7.25 3.50 -34.39
CA ASN A 59 6.23 2.45 -34.36
C ASN A 59 6.65 1.24 -33.50
N ALA A 60 7.94 0.90 -33.45
CA ALA A 60 8.46 -0.14 -32.56
C ALA A 60 8.28 0.27 -31.09
N TYR A 61 8.59 1.53 -30.75
CA TYR A 61 8.35 2.07 -29.42
C TYR A 61 6.85 2.07 -29.08
N ARG A 62 5.99 2.52 -30.00
CA ARG A 62 4.52 2.49 -29.82
C ARG A 62 4.00 1.10 -29.50
N LYS A 63 4.42 0.08 -30.26
CA LYS A 63 4.04 -1.32 -30.02
C LYS A 63 4.53 -1.81 -28.65
N SER A 64 5.77 -1.49 -28.30
CA SER A 64 6.34 -1.81 -26.99
C SER A 64 5.55 -1.16 -25.86
N LEU A 65 5.16 0.11 -26.03
CA LEU A 65 4.41 0.87 -25.05
C LEU A 65 2.99 0.31 -24.85
N ILE A 66 2.27 0.02 -25.93
CA ILE A 66 0.96 -0.64 -25.87
C ILE A 66 1.05 -1.97 -25.12
N LYS A 67 2.06 -2.78 -25.46
CA LYS A 67 2.29 -4.07 -24.79
C LYS A 67 2.56 -3.87 -23.31
N ALA A 68 3.40 -2.91 -22.95
CA ALA A 68 3.76 -2.64 -21.57
C ALA A 68 2.57 -2.10 -20.75
N PHE A 69 1.71 -1.26 -21.35
CA PHE A 69 0.46 -0.81 -20.73
C PHE A 69 -0.50 -1.96 -20.49
N ALA A 70 -0.66 -2.86 -21.47
CA ALA A 70 -1.50 -4.04 -21.34
C ALA A 70 -0.97 -5.01 -20.26
N GLU A 71 0.34 -5.26 -20.23
CA GLU A 71 0.99 -6.13 -19.23
C GLU A 71 0.90 -5.55 -17.82
N ALA A 72 1.00 -4.23 -17.67
CA ALA A 72 0.90 -3.56 -16.37
C ALA A 72 -0.55 -3.27 -15.93
N GLY A 73 -1.54 -3.55 -16.78
CA GLY A 73 -2.96 -3.31 -16.48
C GLY A 73 -3.32 -1.83 -16.42
N ILE A 74 -2.64 -0.96 -17.17
CA ILE A 74 -2.98 0.45 -17.25
C ILE A 74 -4.26 0.60 -18.07
N THR A 75 -5.36 0.96 -17.40
CA THR A 75 -6.70 1.02 -18.01
C THR A 75 -7.39 2.37 -17.85
N THR A 76 -6.80 3.31 -17.09
CA THR A 76 -7.43 4.60 -16.80
C THR A 76 -6.63 5.78 -17.33
N LEU A 77 -7.33 6.87 -17.66
CA LEU A 77 -6.68 8.10 -18.11
C LEU A 77 -5.89 8.78 -16.99
N GLU A 78 -6.32 8.65 -15.73
CA GLU A 78 -5.62 9.18 -14.56
C GLU A 78 -4.23 8.58 -14.40
N GLN A 79 -4.07 7.27 -14.64
CA GLN A 79 -2.75 6.63 -14.65
C GLN A 79 -1.81 7.25 -15.70
N VAL A 80 -2.33 7.59 -16.89
CA VAL A 80 -1.54 8.28 -17.92
C VAL A 80 -1.19 9.71 -17.49
N ARG A 81 -2.12 10.42 -16.83
CA ARG A 81 -1.88 11.78 -16.32
C ARG A 81 -0.75 11.82 -15.29
N TYR A 82 -0.66 10.85 -14.38
CA TYR A 82 0.47 10.74 -13.45
C TYR A 82 1.81 10.63 -14.17
N ALA A 83 1.86 9.83 -15.23
CA ALA A 83 3.07 9.70 -16.04
C ALA A 83 3.44 11.02 -16.72
N MET A 84 2.47 11.73 -17.30
CA MET A 84 2.72 13.01 -17.99
C MET A 84 3.16 14.11 -17.03
N GLN A 85 2.58 14.20 -15.84
CA GLN A 85 3.02 15.14 -14.81
C GLN A 85 4.49 14.88 -14.44
N ARG A 86 4.88 13.61 -14.34
CA ARG A 86 6.25 13.22 -14.01
C ARG A 86 7.23 13.45 -15.15
N CYS A 87 6.81 13.23 -16.41
CA CYS A 87 7.58 13.58 -17.59
C CYS A 87 7.96 15.06 -17.62
N ARG A 88 7.04 15.96 -17.24
CA ARG A 88 7.27 17.42 -17.20
C ARG A 88 8.23 17.85 -16.09
N GLN A 89 8.37 17.04 -15.04
CA GLN A 89 9.29 17.29 -13.93
C GLN A 89 10.67 16.63 -14.15
N ASP A 90 10.77 15.66 -15.06
CA ASP A 90 12.02 14.98 -15.37
C ASP A 90 12.90 15.90 -16.22
N ALA A 91 14.06 16.30 -15.68
CA ALA A 91 15.00 17.19 -16.36
C ALA A 91 15.89 16.46 -17.40
N ALA A 92 15.52 15.25 -17.82
CA ALA A 92 16.28 14.48 -18.77
C ALA A 92 16.01 14.97 -20.20
N ASP A 93 17.03 14.98 -21.06
CA ASP A 93 16.87 15.36 -22.47
C ASP A 93 16.25 14.23 -23.33
N PHE A 94 16.42 12.98 -22.89
CA PHE A 94 16.01 11.78 -23.61
C PHE A 94 14.67 11.25 -23.16
N ALA A 95 13.87 10.78 -24.14
CA ALA A 95 12.59 10.17 -23.86
C ALA A 95 12.72 8.88 -23.02
N PRO A 96 11.78 8.63 -22.09
CA PRO A 96 11.81 7.46 -21.21
C PRO A 96 11.54 6.17 -21.99
N SER A 97 12.16 5.07 -21.53
CA SER A 97 11.79 3.74 -22.01
C SER A 97 10.34 3.40 -21.63
N ALA A 98 9.71 2.50 -22.40
CA ALA A 98 8.32 2.08 -22.13
C ALA A 98 8.13 1.58 -20.68
N GLY A 99 9.10 0.82 -20.15
CA GLY A 99 9.07 0.35 -18.76
C GLY A 99 9.24 1.48 -17.72
N LYS A 100 10.04 2.51 -18.01
CA LYS A 100 10.16 3.70 -17.14
C LYS A 100 8.83 4.46 -17.12
N LEU A 101 8.19 4.62 -18.29
CA LEU A 101 6.91 5.30 -18.42
C LEU A 101 5.79 4.57 -17.66
N VAL A 102 5.69 3.24 -17.79
CA VAL A 102 4.75 2.41 -17.02
C VAL A 102 4.92 2.59 -15.51
N LYS A 103 6.16 2.68 -15.02
CA LYS A 103 6.40 2.94 -13.59
C LYS A 103 5.89 4.31 -13.16
N TRP A 104 5.91 5.29 -14.05
CA TRP A 104 5.37 6.62 -13.77
C TRP A 104 3.85 6.70 -13.87
N CYS A 105 3.21 5.73 -14.51
CA CYS A 105 1.75 5.60 -14.48
C CYS A 105 1.20 5.20 -13.10
N GLN A 106 2.07 4.75 -12.18
CA GLN A 106 1.69 4.41 -10.82
C GLN A 106 1.73 5.68 -9.95
N PRO A 107 0.69 5.93 -9.14
CA PRO A 107 0.65 7.12 -8.29
C PRO A 107 1.73 7.04 -7.21
N THR A 108 2.32 8.17 -6.89
CA THR A 108 3.15 8.29 -5.68
C THR A 108 2.26 8.38 -4.44
N PRO A 109 2.77 8.01 -3.25
CA PRO A 109 2.02 8.19 -2.01
C PRO A 109 1.50 9.62 -1.84
N GLU A 110 2.31 10.62 -2.20
CA GLU A 110 1.98 12.04 -2.10
C GLU A 110 0.81 12.45 -3.00
N MET A 111 0.73 11.89 -4.21
CA MET A 111 -0.40 12.13 -5.13
C MET A 111 -1.72 11.58 -4.58
N LEU A 112 -1.65 10.55 -3.73
CA LEU A 112 -2.80 9.96 -3.04
C LEU A 112 -3.09 10.63 -1.69
N GLY A 113 -2.37 11.71 -1.34
CA GLY A 113 -2.49 12.37 -0.03
C GLY A 113 -1.90 11.54 1.13
N LEU A 114 -1.11 10.51 0.81
CA LEU A 114 -0.47 9.65 1.79
C LEU A 114 0.91 10.18 2.20
N ALA A 115 1.34 9.80 3.40
CA ALA A 115 2.67 10.15 3.89
C ALA A 115 3.78 9.48 3.04
N PRO A 116 4.95 10.14 2.88
CA PRO A 116 6.10 9.51 2.23
C PRO A 116 6.56 8.29 3.02
N LEU A 117 7.19 7.33 2.33
CA LEU A 117 7.54 6.00 2.86
C LEU A 117 8.19 6.04 4.24
N GLU A 118 9.18 6.92 4.43
CA GLU A 118 9.91 7.05 5.70
C GLU A 118 9.02 7.54 6.86
N ARG A 119 8.14 8.51 6.60
CA ARG A 119 7.19 8.99 7.63
C ARG A 119 6.13 7.95 7.94
N ALA A 120 5.61 7.28 6.92
CA ALA A 120 4.66 6.19 7.09
C ALA A 120 5.30 5.05 7.90
N TYR A 121 6.53 4.66 7.60
CA TYR A 121 7.26 3.63 8.34
C TYR A 121 7.51 4.03 9.80
N ALA A 122 7.88 5.29 10.06
CA ALA A 122 8.05 5.79 11.42
C ALA A 122 6.74 5.72 12.23
N GLU A 123 5.60 6.01 11.61
CA GLU A 123 4.28 5.85 12.22
C GLU A 123 3.98 4.38 12.55
N VAL A 124 4.25 3.49 11.59
CA VAL A 124 4.08 2.04 11.75
C VAL A 124 4.89 1.53 12.93
N CYS A 125 6.18 1.86 13.01
CA CYS A 125 7.05 1.43 14.12
C CYS A 125 6.52 1.88 15.49
N ARG A 126 5.92 3.08 15.58
CA ARG A 126 5.30 3.56 16.82
C ARG A 126 4.04 2.77 17.17
N ASN A 127 3.17 2.58 16.19
CA ASN A 127 1.84 2.01 16.40
C ASN A 127 1.85 0.49 16.58
N VAL A 128 2.82 -0.19 15.99
CA VAL A 128 2.92 -1.66 16.03
C VAL A 128 3.40 -2.15 17.39
N HIS A 129 4.08 -1.33 18.19
CA HIS A 129 4.57 -1.75 19.51
C HIS A 129 3.41 -2.19 20.43
N PRO A 130 3.52 -3.31 21.19
CA PRO A 130 2.39 -3.85 21.97
C PRO A 130 1.79 -2.87 22.98
N CYS A 131 2.62 -2.00 23.58
CA CYS A 131 2.13 -0.96 24.49
C CYS A 131 1.32 0.15 23.81
N GLN A 132 1.48 0.34 22.50
CA GLN A 132 0.80 1.38 21.73
C GLN A 132 -0.38 0.85 20.92
N ALA A 133 -0.41 -0.47 20.63
CA ALA A 133 -1.46 -1.10 19.84
C ALA A 133 -2.89 -0.79 20.33
N PRO A 134 -3.20 -0.73 21.65
CA PRO A 134 -4.56 -0.41 22.13
C PRO A 134 -4.99 1.05 21.91
N SER A 135 -4.04 1.96 21.67
CA SER A 135 -4.31 3.40 21.47
C SER A 135 -3.79 3.91 20.12
N ALA A 136 -3.40 3.00 19.23
CA ALA A 136 -2.78 3.32 17.96
C ALA A 136 -3.75 4.12 17.09
N ARG A 137 -3.29 5.29 16.62
CA ARG A 137 -4.01 6.13 15.65
C ARG A 137 -3.26 6.07 14.35
N TRP A 138 -3.95 5.64 13.30
CA TRP A 138 -3.41 5.56 11.95
C TRP A 138 -3.81 6.81 11.17
N SER A 139 -2.84 7.47 10.52
CA SER A 139 -3.10 8.66 9.71
C SER A 139 -3.88 8.33 8.44
N HIS A 140 -3.70 7.13 7.88
CA HIS A 140 -4.50 6.61 6.78
C HIS A 140 -4.65 5.09 6.85
N ALA A 141 -5.79 4.58 6.39
CA ALA A 141 -6.04 3.13 6.26
C ALA A 141 -4.97 2.41 5.43
N ALA A 142 -4.32 3.10 4.48
CA ALA A 142 -3.29 2.53 3.61
C ALA A 142 -2.07 2.08 4.40
N ILE A 143 -1.66 2.89 5.39
CA ILE A 143 -0.51 2.62 6.24
C ILE A 143 -0.80 1.42 7.14
N TYR A 144 -2.02 1.34 7.69
CA TYR A 144 -2.47 0.19 8.46
C TYR A 144 -2.44 -1.10 7.63
N HIS A 145 -3.08 -1.12 6.45
CA HIS A 145 -3.12 -2.32 5.61
C HIS A 145 -1.74 -2.74 5.13
N ALA A 146 -0.86 -1.79 4.82
CA ALA A 146 0.53 -2.09 4.48
C ALA A 146 1.30 -2.70 5.66
N ALA A 147 1.06 -2.21 6.89
CA ALA A 147 1.66 -2.76 8.10
C ALA A 147 1.15 -4.16 8.44
N VAL A 148 -0.16 -4.40 8.28
CA VAL A 148 -0.77 -5.74 8.45
C VAL A 148 -0.19 -6.71 7.43
N ALA A 149 -0.09 -6.31 6.16
CA ALA A 149 0.47 -7.15 5.11
C ALA A 149 1.97 -7.46 5.31
N ALA A 150 2.75 -6.51 5.83
CA ALA A 150 4.15 -6.73 6.20
C ALA A 150 4.31 -7.61 7.45
N GLY A 151 3.28 -7.67 8.30
CA GLY A 151 3.26 -8.42 9.54
C GLY A 151 3.83 -7.60 10.70
N PHE A 152 3.00 -7.36 11.72
CA PHE A 152 3.38 -6.59 12.91
C PHE A 152 4.60 -7.15 13.64
N SER A 153 4.68 -8.48 13.81
CA SER A 153 5.84 -9.14 14.40
C SER A 153 7.13 -8.89 13.59
N ASN A 154 7.07 -9.00 12.27
CA ASN A 154 8.22 -8.76 11.40
C ASN A 154 8.73 -7.33 11.54
N LEU A 155 7.82 -6.35 11.56
CA LEU A 155 8.16 -4.94 11.68
C LEU A 155 8.77 -4.57 13.04
N GLN A 156 8.48 -5.35 14.09
CA GLN A 156 9.09 -5.18 15.41
C GLN A 156 10.49 -5.82 15.51
N LEU A 157 10.67 -6.98 14.88
CA LEU A 157 11.86 -7.81 15.05
C LEU A 157 12.98 -7.46 14.06
N LEU A 158 12.61 -7.02 12.85
CA LEU A 158 13.58 -6.74 11.80
C LEU A 158 14.35 -5.44 12.09
N PRO A 159 15.64 -5.38 11.70
CA PRO A 159 16.38 -4.11 11.73
C PRO A 159 15.73 -3.11 10.76
N ARG A 160 15.90 -1.81 11.07
CA ARG A 160 15.26 -0.70 10.35
C ARG A 160 15.31 -0.85 8.83
N ASP A 161 16.48 -1.15 8.26
CA ASP A 161 16.64 -1.20 6.81
C ASP A 161 15.89 -2.37 6.16
N ALA A 162 15.82 -3.51 6.83
CA ALA A 162 15.07 -4.67 6.35
C ALA A 162 13.56 -4.45 6.50
N GLY A 163 13.13 -3.91 7.65
CA GLY A 163 11.73 -3.57 7.90
C GLY A 163 11.20 -2.49 6.96
N LEU A 164 11.99 -1.44 6.68
CA LEU A 164 11.63 -0.38 5.74
C LEU A 164 11.46 -0.92 4.32
N LYS A 165 12.37 -1.80 3.87
CA LYS A 165 12.28 -2.45 2.55
C LYS A 165 11.06 -3.38 2.46
N LEU A 166 10.78 -4.15 3.50
CA LEU A 166 9.62 -5.03 3.57
C LEU A 166 8.32 -4.21 3.53
N PHE A 167 8.20 -3.23 4.42
CA PHE A 167 7.06 -2.32 4.48
C PHE A 167 6.86 -1.60 3.14
N GLY A 168 7.92 -1.06 2.54
CA GLY A 168 7.84 -0.34 1.28
C GLY A 168 7.24 -1.14 0.15
N ARG A 169 7.56 -2.45 0.04
CA ARG A 169 6.95 -3.33 -0.97
C ARG A 169 5.43 -3.45 -0.79
N HIS A 170 4.97 -3.58 0.46
CA HIS A 170 3.54 -3.66 0.76
C HIS A 170 2.86 -2.29 0.62
N TYR A 171 3.55 -1.22 0.99
CA TYR A 171 3.06 0.14 0.86
C TYR A 171 2.84 0.51 -0.60
N ASP A 172 3.81 0.23 -1.47
CA ASP A 172 3.67 0.43 -2.92
C ASP A 172 2.52 -0.39 -3.52
N ALA A 173 2.34 -1.64 -3.06
CA ALA A 173 1.23 -2.48 -3.50
C ALA A 173 -0.13 -1.89 -3.08
N VAL A 174 -0.23 -1.35 -1.87
CA VAL A 174 -1.46 -0.69 -1.38
C VAL A 174 -1.72 0.62 -2.13
N CYS A 175 -0.69 1.42 -2.40
CA CYS A 175 -0.81 2.64 -3.22
C CYS A 175 -1.32 2.32 -4.64
N ARG A 176 -0.87 1.23 -5.26
CA ARG A 176 -1.39 0.79 -6.56
C ARG A 176 -2.87 0.46 -6.50
N ARG A 177 -3.30 -0.29 -5.48
CA ARG A 177 -4.71 -0.65 -5.28
C ARG A 177 -5.60 0.59 -5.11
N LEU A 178 -5.12 1.58 -4.36
CA LEU A 178 -5.81 2.87 -4.23
C LEU A 178 -5.86 3.64 -5.56
N GLY A 179 -4.77 3.64 -6.32
CA GLY A 179 -4.72 4.23 -7.66
C GLY A 179 -5.68 3.57 -8.66
N ASP A 180 -5.92 2.27 -8.51
CA ASP A 180 -6.90 1.52 -9.29
C ASP A 180 -8.35 1.76 -8.83
N GLY A 181 -8.55 2.55 -7.76
CA GLY A 181 -9.85 2.91 -7.21
C GLY A 181 -10.42 1.91 -6.20
N GLU A 182 -9.61 0.96 -5.69
CA GLU A 182 -10.06 0.07 -4.63
C GLU A 182 -10.22 0.83 -3.30
N GLU A 183 -11.39 0.70 -2.67
CA GLU A 183 -11.62 1.26 -1.34
C GLU A 183 -11.06 0.33 -0.26
N LEU A 184 -10.14 0.85 0.55
CA LEU A 184 -9.56 0.11 1.66
C LEU A 184 -10.49 0.17 2.87
N ALA A 185 -10.72 -0.98 3.50
CA ALA A 185 -11.46 -1.02 4.76
C ALA A 185 -10.83 -0.09 5.81
N PRO A 186 -11.62 0.57 6.67
CA PRO A 186 -11.08 1.46 7.69
C PRO A 186 -10.17 0.68 8.64
N ALA A 187 -9.11 1.33 9.12
CA ALA A 187 -8.27 0.76 10.17
C ALA A 187 -9.13 0.53 11.43
N PRO A 188 -9.08 -0.65 12.07
CA PRO A 188 -9.83 -0.90 13.27
C PRO A 188 -9.34 0.06 14.35
N VAL A 189 -10.23 0.93 14.81
CA VAL A 189 -10.01 1.66 16.05
C VAL A 189 -10.09 0.63 17.16
N ALA A 190 -9.01 0.46 17.91
CA ALA A 190 -9.00 -0.44 19.06
C ALA A 190 -10.18 -0.06 19.97
N ALA A 191 -11.21 -0.91 19.96
CA ALA A 191 -12.35 -0.74 20.84
C ALA A 191 -11.84 -0.94 22.26
N LEU A 192 -12.00 0.06 23.12
CA LEU A 192 -11.71 -0.12 24.53
C LEU A 192 -12.55 -1.30 25.02
N PRO A 193 -11.97 -2.26 25.78
CA PRO A 193 -12.77 -3.29 26.41
C PRO A 193 -13.87 -2.60 27.22
N ALA A 194 -15.08 -3.19 27.22
CA ALA A 194 -16.19 -2.67 28.01
C ALA A 194 -15.68 -2.37 29.43
N PRO A 195 -15.99 -1.19 29.98
CA PRO A 195 -15.49 -0.81 31.29
C PRO A 195 -15.78 -1.95 32.27
N MET A 196 -14.73 -2.45 32.93
CA MET A 196 -14.89 -3.46 33.96
C MET A 196 -15.97 -2.99 34.94
N ARG A 197 -16.89 -3.88 35.28
CA ARG A 197 -17.96 -3.60 36.23
C ARG A 197 -17.31 -3.05 37.52
N GLN A 198 -17.54 -1.77 37.81
CA GLN A 198 -17.06 -1.18 39.05
C GLN A 198 -17.70 -1.97 40.21
N GLY A 199 -16.86 -2.50 41.11
CA GLY A 199 -17.36 -3.17 42.32
C GLY A 199 -18.17 -2.18 43.16
N SER A 200 -19.16 -2.67 43.91
CA SER A 200 -19.95 -1.78 44.77
C SER A 200 -19.03 -1.07 45.78
N PRO A 201 -19.33 0.19 46.12
CA PRO A 201 -18.53 0.96 47.08
C PRO A 201 -18.45 0.28 48.45
N GLU A 202 -19.46 -0.51 48.82
CA GLU A 202 -19.49 -1.31 50.05
C GLU A 202 -18.38 -2.36 50.08
N VAL A 203 -18.22 -3.13 49.00
CA VAL A 203 -17.18 -4.17 48.89
C VAL A 203 -15.80 -3.51 48.87
N ALA A 204 -15.64 -2.40 48.14
CA ALA A 204 -14.40 -1.63 48.13
C ALA A 204 -14.02 -1.14 49.55
N ASN A 205 -14.97 -0.58 50.30
CA ASN A 205 -14.75 -0.11 51.66
C ASN A 205 -14.43 -1.24 52.63
N ALA A 206 -15.05 -2.41 52.49
CA ALA A 206 -14.73 -3.59 53.29
C ALA A 206 -13.29 -4.07 53.06
N HIS A 207 -12.83 -4.11 51.81
CA HIS A 207 -11.44 -4.43 51.49
C HIS A 207 -10.46 -3.37 52.02
N LEU A 208 -10.76 -2.08 51.87
CA LEU A 208 -9.94 -0.99 52.41
C LEU A 208 -9.83 -1.05 53.93
N SER A 209 -10.92 -1.35 54.63
CA SER A 209 -10.93 -1.55 56.09
C SER A 209 -10.02 -2.71 56.50
N LYS A 210 -10.11 -3.84 55.80
CA LYS A 210 -9.25 -5.01 56.04
C LYS A 210 -7.76 -4.70 55.84
N ILE A 211 -7.42 -3.96 54.77
CA ILE A 211 -6.05 -3.52 54.49
C ILE A 211 -5.55 -2.56 55.57
N ARG A 212 -6.37 -1.59 56.00
CA ARG A 212 -6.03 -0.65 57.08
C ARG A 212 -5.80 -1.36 58.42
N GLY A 213 -6.60 -2.38 58.73
CA GLY A 213 -6.39 -3.21 59.93
C GLY A 213 -5.09 -4.00 59.90
N MET A 214 -4.67 -4.49 58.73
CA MET A 214 -3.39 -5.19 58.56
C MET A 214 -2.18 -4.24 58.67
N LEU A 215 -2.29 -3.01 58.15
CA LEU A 215 -1.21 -2.02 58.15
C LEU A 215 -1.16 -1.20 59.46
N GLY A 216 -2.25 -1.13 60.22
CA GLY A 216 -2.34 -0.40 61.49
C GLY A 216 -1.65 -1.07 62.68
N GLY A 217 -1.10 -2.27 62.51
CA GLY A 217 -0.46 -3.05 63.57
C GLY A 217 1.02 -2.74 63.87
N ARG A 218 1.61 -1.68 63.30
CA ARG A 218 3.03 -1.36 63.53
C ARG A 218 3.29 0.14 63.72
N ARG A 219 2.80 0.65 64.84
CA ARG A 219 3.38 1.81 65.53
C ARG A 219 3.54 1.43 67.00
N GLY A 220 4.55 0.62 67.26
CA GLY A 220 5.23 0.51 68.54
C GLY A 220 6.59 1.15 68.38
#